data_AF-A0A7I8CY17-F1
#
_entry.id   AF-A0A7I8CY17-F1
#
_cell.length_a   1.000
_cell.length_b   1.000
_cell.length_c   1.000
_cell.angle_alpha   90.00
_cell.angle_beta   90.00
_cell.angle_gamma   90.00
#
_symmetry.space_group_name_H-M   'P 1'
#
loop_
_entity.id
_entity.type
_entity.pdbx_description
1 polymer ?
#
loop_
_entity_poly.entity_id
_entity_poly.type
_entity_poly.pdbx_seq_one_letter_code
_entity_poly.pdbx_strand_id
1 'polypeptide(L)'
;MKLLVTRDGLPRLSWGSVIAGVILSMIVYLVMSVLGAAIGASLLAPLSKPHPLQGFGLGSGVWMIVTTVLAVFVGSYFAGRCAPVLGWLHGLLSWAVMTLFIA
;
A
#
# COMPACT_ATOMS: atom_id res chain seq x y z
N MET A 1 2.30 29.63 -14.19
CA MET A 1 3.04 28.46 -13.67
C MET A 1 4.27 28.31 -14.56
N LYS A 2 5.43 28.78 -14.09
CA LYS A 2 6.66 28.81 -14.87
C LYS A 2 7.17 27.37 -14.91
N LEU A 3 7.02 26.70 -16.04
CA LEU A 3 7.58 25.37 -16.24
C LEU A 3 9.09 25.50 -16.01
N LEU A 4 9.58 24.82 -14.97
CA LEU A 4 11.00 24.66 -14.72
C LEU A 4 11.55 23.79 -15.85
N VAL A 5 11.89 24.44 -16.95
CA VAL A 5 12.74 23.89 -17.99
C VAL A 5 14.07 23.60 -17.31
N THR A 6 14.28 22.34 -16.95
CA THR A 6 15.61 21.84 -16.66
C THR A 6 16.47 22.06 -17.90
N ARG A 7 17.73 22.42 -17.69
CA ARG A 7 18.70 22.68 -18.75
C ARG A 7 18.95 21.51 -19.71
N ASP A 8 18.35 20.35 -19.46
CA ASP A 8 18.20 19.23 -20.40
C ASP A 8 16.74 18.76 -20.31
N GLY A 9 16.05 18.64 -21.45
CA GLY A 9 14.58 18.49 -21.57
C GLY A 9 13.96 17.18 -21.06
N LEU A 10 14.55 16.52 -20.05
CA LEU A 10 14.05 15.26 -19.50
C LEU A 10 13.18 15.48 -18.24
N PRO A 11 12.05 14.76 -18.09
CA PRO A 11 11.23 14.80 -16.89
C PRO A 11 12.04 14.49 -15.64
N ARG A 12 11.99 15.36 -14.61
CA ARG A 12 12.67 15.10 -13.34
C ARG A 12 11.89 14.11 -12.49
N LEU A 13 12.56 13.02 -12.11
CA LEU A 13 12.07 12.09 -11.10
C LEU A 13 12.24 12.70 -9.69
N SER A 14 11.17 12.71 -8.90
CA SER A 14 11.17 13.16 -7.50
C SER A 14 11.16 11.97 -6.55
N TRP A 15 12.34 11.63 -6.02
CA TRP A 15 12.48 10.58 -5.02
C TRP A 15 11.72 10.86 -3.71
N GLY A 16 11.61 12.14 -3.32
CA GLY A 16 10.82 12.51 -2.14
C GLY A 16 9.35 12.12 -2.27
N SER A 17 8.77 12.26 -3.47
CA SER A 17 7.39 11.85 -3.73
C SER A 17 7.21 10.34 -3.63
N VAL A 18 8.17 9.59 -4.20
CA VAL A 18 8.18 8.12 -4.18
C VAL A 18 8.30 7.59 -2.75
N ILE A 19 9.25 8.12 -1.98
CA ILE A 19 9.48 7.74 -0.58
C ILE A 19 8.24 8.05 0.27
N ALA A 20 7.63 9.24 0.10
CA ALA A 20 6.40 9.59 0.80
C ALA A 20 5.27 8.58 0.51
N GLY A 21 5.11 8.18 -0.75
CA GLY A 21 4.14 7.15 -1.12
C GLY A 21 4.43 5.79 -0.49
N VAL A 22 5.69 5.34 -0.51
CA VAL A 22 6.08 4.05 0.11
C VAL A 22 5.76 4.04 1.60
N ILE A 23 6.12 5.12 2.32
CA ILE A 23 5.84 5.27 3.75
C ILE A 23 4.34 5.20 4.02
N LEU A 24 3.53 5.92 3.23
CA LEU A 24 2.07 5.91 3.39
C LEU A 24 1.48 4.52 3.13
N SER A 25 1.95 3.82 2.09
CA SER A 25 1.53 2.44 1.86
C SER A 25 1.87 1.54 3.04
N MET A 26 3.08 1.65 3.58
CA MET A 26 3.52 0.84 4.73
C MET A 26 2.69 1.12 5.98
N ILE A 27 2.35 2.37 6.25
CA ILE A 27 1.50 2.74 7.39
C ILE A 27 0.10 2.11 7.23
N VAL A 28 -0.52 2.24 6.06
CA VAL A 28 -1.85 1.66 5.81
C VAL A 28 -1.80 0.14 5.91
N TYR A 29 -0.76 -0.49 5.34
CA TYR A 29 -0.56 -1.92 5.42
C TYR A 29 -0.41 -2.40 6.87
N LEU A 30 0.39 -1.70 7.67
CA LEU A 30 0.60 -2.00 9.08
C LEU A 30 -0.71 -1.91 9.87
N VAL A 31 -1.46 -0.82 9.70
CA VAL A 31 -2.75 -0.63 10.38
C VAL A 31 -3.74 -1.74 10.00
N MET A 32 -3.86 -2.07 8.73
CA MET A 32 -4.74 -3.16 8.27
C MET A 32 -4.27 -4.55 8.72
N SER A 33 -2.96 -4.77 8.85
CA SER A 33 -2.40 -6.02 9.37
C SER A 33 -2.73 -6.19 10.85
N VAL A 34 -2.56 -5.15 11.66
CA VAL A 34 -2.91 -5.15 13.09
C VAL A 34 -4.42 -5.37 13.25
N LEU A 35 -5.24 -4.66 12.47
CA LEU A 35 -6.69 -4.82 12.48
C LEU A 35 -7.11 -6.26 12.08
N GLY A 36 -6.54 -6.79 11.01
CA GLY A 36 -6.80 -8.15 10.55
C GLY A 36 -6.40 -9.20 11.58
N ALA A 37 -5.26 -9.02 12.25
CA ALA A 37 -4.82 -9.88 13.34
C ALA A 37 -5.79 -9.85 14.53
N ALA A 38 -6.26 -8.66 14.94
CA ALA A 38 -7.23 -8.51 16.02
C ALA A 38 -8.57 -9.18 15.69
N ILE A 39 -9.07 -9.01 14.46
CA ILE A 39 -10.28 -9.68 13.96
C ILE A 39 -10.07 -11.20 13.94
N GLY A 40 -8.97 -11.66 13.36
CA GLY A 40 -8.63 -13.08 13.26
C GLY A 40 -8.54 -13.76 14.62
N ALA A 41 -7.86 -13.14 15.60
CA ALA A 41 -7.78 -13.65 16.96
C ALA A 41 -9.15 -13.75 17.64
N SER A 42 -10.02 -12.75 17.43
CA SER A 42 -11.38 -12.73 17.98
C SER A 42 -12.28 -13.83 17.39
N LEU A 43 -12.06 -14.22 16.13
CA LEU A 43 -12.80 -15.31 15.49
C LEU A 43 -12.39 -16.70 15.98
N LEU A 44 -11.16 -16.85 16.47
CA LEU A 44 -10.62 -18.11 17.01
C LEU A 44 -10.86 -18.28 18.51
N ALA A 45 -11.21 -17.20 19.22
CA ALA A 45 -11.50 -17.22 20.66
C ALA A 45 -12.66 -18.15 21.11
N PRO A 46 -13.73 -18.39 20.32
CA PRO A 46 -14.80 -19.31 20.75
C PRO A 46 -14.38 -20.77 20.56
N LEU A 47 -13.81 -21.38 21.60
CA LEU A 47 -13.44 -22.81 21.64
C LEU A 47 -14.64 -23.79 21.58
N SER A 48 -15.86 -23.31 21.34
CA SER A 48 -17.10 -24.08 21.42
C SER A 48 -17.72 -24.41 20.06
N LYS A 49 -17.15 -23.95 18.94
CA LYS A 49 -17.68 -24.25 17.60
C LYS A 49 -17.15 -25.60 17.11
N PRO A 50 -17.98 -26.46 16.46
CA PRO A 50 -17.54 -27.73 15.91
C PRO A 50 -16.46 -27.61 14.83
N HIS A 51 -16.47 -26.51 14.06
CA HIS A 51 -15.53 -26.27 12.95
C HIS A 51 -15.00 -24.82 12.96
N PRO A 52 -14.14 -24.43 13.92
CA PRO A 52 -13.71 -23.04 14.11
C PRO A 52 -12.87 -22.48 12.95
N LEU A 53 -12.27 -23.35 12.13
CA LEU A 53 -11.45 -22.97 10.98
C LEU A 53 -12.24 -22.91 9.66
N GLN A 54 -13.51 -23.32 9.65
CA GLN A 54 -14.32 -23.32 8.44
C GLN A 54 -14.51 -21.89 7.93
N GLY A 55 -14.03 -21.61 6.72
CA GLY A 55 -14.09 -20.27 6.11
C GLY A 55 -13.00 -19.29 6.57
N PHE A 56 -12.20 -19.63 7.59
CA PHE A 56 -11.12 -18.76 8.09
C PHE A 56 -10.05 -18.50 7.02
N GLY A 57 -9.68 -19.54 6.26
CA GLY A 57 -8.70 -19.41 5.16
C GLY A 57 -9.18 -18.48 4.04
N LEU A 58 -10.46 -18.57 3.66
CA LEU A 58 -11.03 -17.72 2.62
C LEU A 58 -11.17 -16.27 3.10
N GLY A 59 -11.61 -16.07 4.35
CA GLY A 59 -11.66 -14.75 4.97
C GLY A 59 -10.27 -14.10 5.08
N SER A 60 -9.26 -14.86 5.48
CA SER A 60 -7.87 -14.39 5.57
C SER A 60 -7.31 -14.01 4.20
N GLY A 61 -7.57 -14.82 3.17
CA GLY A 61 -7.16 -14.52 1.80
C GLY A 61 -7.81 -13.24 1.25
N VAL A 62 -9.12 -13.07 1.45
CA VAL A 62 -9.81 -11.83 1.05
C VAL A 62 -9.27 -10.62 1.80
N TRP A 63 -9.03 -10.76 3.11
CA TRP A 63 -8.47 -9.68 3.92
C TRP A 63 -7.08 -9.24 3.45
N MET A 64 -6.22 -10.20 3.11
CA MET A 64 -4.89 -9.93 2.55
C MET A 64 -4.99 -9.12 1.25
N ILE A 65 -5.87 -9.53 0.32
CA ILE A 65 -6.06 -8.82 -0.96
C ILE A 65 -6.53 -7.38 -0.70
N VAL A 66 -7.55 -7.19 0.15
CA VAL A 66 -8.07 -5.87 0.49
C VAL A 66 -6.99 -4.99 1.13
N THR A 67 -6.23 -5.55 2.06
CA THR A 67 -5.13 -4.87 2.75
C THR A 67 -4.08 -4.36 1.75
N THR A 68 -3.61 -5.24 0.86
CA THR A 68 -2.60 -4.90 -0.15
C THR A 68 -3.11 -3.85 -1.12
N VAL A 69 -4.34 -4.00 -1.63
CA VAL A 69 -4.94 -3.05 -2.57
C VAL A 69 -5.08 -1.67 -1.94
N LEU A 70 -5.61 -1.57 -0.72
CA LEU A 70 -5.77 -0.28 -0.04
C LEU A 70 -4.43 0.38 0.28
N ALA A 71 -3.45 -0.40 0.76
CA ALA A 71 -2.12 0.11 1.04
C ALA A 71 -1.44 0.68 -0.20
N VAL A 72 -1.38 -0.11 -1.27
CA VAL A 72 -0.78 0.30 -2.56
C VAL A 72 -1.51 1.50 -3.13
N PHE A 73 -2.84 1.51 -3.11
CA PHE A 73 -3.64 2.61 -3.66
C PHE A 73 -3.33 3.94 -2.96
N VAL A 74 -3.35 3.96 -1.63
CA VAL A 74 -3.12 5.18 -0.86
C VAL A 74 -1.72 5.74 -1.14
N GLY A 75 -0.67 4.93 -1.00
CA GLY A 75 0.69 5.45 -1.20
C GLY A 75 0.98 5.84 -2.65
N SER A 76 0.51 5.04 -3.62
CA SER A 76 0.71 5.35 -5.05
C SER A 76 -0.04 6.63 -5.45
N TYR A 77 -1.24 6.85 -4.90
CA TYR A 77 -2.00 8.08 -5.12
C TYR A 77 -1.24 9.31 -4.62
N PHE A 78 -0.73 9.28 -3.38
CA PHE A 78 0.01 10.42 -2.83
C PHE A 78 1.38 10.62 -3.50
N ALA A 79 2.08 9.55 -3.88
CA ALA A 79 3.29 9.66 -4.70
C ALA A 79 3.03 10.30 -6.06
N GLY A 80 1.87 10.04 -6.67
CA GLY A 80 1.49 10.71 -7.91
C GLY A 80 1.07 12.16 -7.72
N ARG A 81 0.38 12.48 -6.62
CA ARG A 81 -0.06 13.85 -6.28
C ARG A 81 1.09 14.79 -5.94
N CYS A 82 2.13 14.28 -5.28
CA CYS A 82 3.31 15.06 -4.89
C CYS A 82 4.39 15.10 -5.98
N ALA A 83 4.14 14.47 -7.15
CA ALA A 83 5.08 14.44 -8.25
C ALA A 83 5.12 15.77 -9.02
N PRO A 84 6.30 16.24 -9.46
CA PRO A 84 6.42 17.46 -10.26
C PRO A 84 5.87 17.30 -11.68
N VAL A 85 6.05 16.12 -12.28
CA VAL A 85 5.59 15.77 -13.63
C VAL A 85 5.30 14.26 -13.68
N LEU A 86 4.41 13.85 -14.58
CA LEU A 86 4.08 12.43 -14.82
C LEU A 86 3.77 11.67 -13.51
N GLY A 87 2.77 12.14 -12.75
CA GLY A 87 2.45 11.58 -11.43
C GLY A 87 2.14 10.09 -11.44
N TRP A 88 1.54 9.57 -12.52
CA TRP A 88 1.30 8.13 -12.68
C TRP A 88 2.59 7.30 -12.64
N LEU A 89 3.72 7.81 -13.16
CA LEU A 89 5.02 7.14 -13.06
C LEU A 89 5.55 7.11 -11.62
N HIS A 90 5.34 8.17 -10.84
CA HIS A 90 5.76 8.21 -9.44
C HIS A 90 4.92 7.28 -8.57
N GLY A 91 3.61 7.19 -8.86
CA GLY A 91 2.74 6.20 -8.24
C GLY A 91 3.19 4.78 -8.55
N LEU A 92 3.44 4.47 -9.83
CA LEU A 92 3.93 3.15 -10.26
C LEU A 92 5.31 2.83 -9.65
N LEU A 93 6.22 3.79 -9.60
CA LEU A 93 7.54 3.60 -8.99
C LEU A 93 7.45 3.41 -7.49
N SER A 94 6.56 4.14 -6.80
CA SER A 94 6.28 3.96 -5.38
C SER A 94 5.75 2.56 -5.09
N TRP A 95 4.82 2.06 -5.90
CA TRP A 95 4.39 0.66 -5.83
C TRP A 95 5.55 -0.32 -6.02
N ALA A 96 6.36 -0.15 -7.07
CA ALA A 96 7.49 -1.04 -7.34
C ALA A 96 8.49 -1.09 -6.18
N VAL A 97 8.85 0.08 -5.63
CA VAL A 97 9.75 0.17 -4.46
C VAL A 97 9.13 -0.49 -3.23
N MET A 98 7.84 -0.25 -2.96
CA MET A 98 7.13 -0.92 -1.86
C MET A 98 7.14 -2.45 -2.03
N THR A 99 6.89 -2.95 -3.24
CA THR A 99 6.93 -4.40 -3.51
C THR A 99 8.30 -4.97 -3.22
N LEU A 100 9.40 -4.29 -3.57
CA LEU A 100 10.76 -4.72 -3.22
C LEU A 100 11.05 -4.75 -1.71
N PHE A 101 10.32 -3.98 -0.91
CA PHE A 101 10.45 -4.02 0.56
C PHE A 101 9.68 -5.19 1.19
N ILE A 102 8.58 -5.63 0.56
CA ILE A 102 7.68 -6.65 1.13
C ILE A 102 7.97 -8.04 0.56
N ALA A 103 8.42 -8.13 -0.69
CA ALA A 103 8.80 -9.37 -1.38
C ALA A 103 10.22 -9.83 -0.99
#